data_AF-A0A2B0LHA3-F1
#
_entry.id   AF-A0A2B0LHA3-F1
#
_cell.length_a   1.000
_cell.length_b   1.000
_cell.length_c   1.000
_cell.angle_alpha   90.00
_cell.angle_beta   90.00
_cell.angle_gamma   90.00
#
_symmetry.space_group_name_H-M   'P 1'
#
loop_
_entity.id
_entity.type
_entity.pdbx_description
1 polymer ?
#
loop_
_entity_poly.entity_id
_entity_poly.type
_entity_poly.pdbx_seq_one_letter_code
_entity_poly.pdbx_strand_id
1 'polypeptide(L)'
;YGWQDDSTYIRLSPFFDDMLAEPAPLKDIHGARILAMLGDSVTTDHISPAGSIKADSPAGRYLQSRGVERRDFNSYGSRRGNHEVMMRGTFANIRIRNEMVPGVE
;
A
#
# COMPACT_ATOMS: atom_id res chain seq x y z
N TYR A 1 9.11 -21.08 -7.19
CA TYR A 1 9.24 -20.72 -5.76
C TYR A 1 8.07 -21.34 -5.02
N GLY A 2 8.29 -21.95 -3.86
CA GLY A 2 7.22 -22.56 -3.06
C GLY A 2 6.52 -21.50 -2.22
N TRP A 3 5.62 -20.73 -2.84
CA TRP A 3 4.85 -19.70 -2.14
C TRP A 3 4.06 -20.30 -0.97
N GLN A 4 4.01 -19.56 0.15
CA GLN A 4 3.31 -19.97 1.36
C GLN A 4 2.13 -19.04 1.57
N ASP A 5 0.91 -19.58 1.58
CA ASP A 5 -0.32 -18.78 1.67
C ASP A 5 -0.51 -18.08 3.02
N ASP A 6 0.15 -18.58 4.06
CA ASP A 6 0.16 -18.02 5.41
C ASP A 6 1.29 -16.98 5.63
N SER A 7 2.22 -16.84 4.68
CA SER A 7 3.32 -15.88 4.79
C SER A 7 2.81 -14.45 4.88
N THR A 8 3.25 -13.74 5.91
CA THR A 8 2.96 -12.32 6.11
C THR A 8 4.08 -11.41 5.58
N TYR A 9 5.16 -11.97 5.04
CA TYR A 9 6.33 -11.25 4.51
C TYR A 9 6.47 -11.33 3.00
N ILE A 10 6.19 -12.49 2.41
CA ILE A 10 6.41 -12.78 0.98
C ILE A 10 5.10 -13.30 0.40
N ARG A 11 4.50 -12.55 -0.53
CA ARG A 11 3.27 -12.95 -1.22
C ARG A 11 3.42 -12.76 -2.73
N LEU A 12 2.87 -13.69 -3.50
CA LEU A 12 2.78 -13.56 -4.96
C LEU A 12 1.90 -12.34 -5.28
N SER A 13 2.42 -11.42 -6.08
CA SER A 13 1.69 -10.21 -6.49
C SER A 13 0.83 -10.49 -7.73
N PRO A 14 -0.38 -9.92 -7.84
CA PRO A 14 -1.29 -10.14 -8.97
C PRO A 14 -0.90 -9.37 -10.24
N PHE A 15 0.28 -8.75 -10.30
CA PHE A 15 0.69 -7.87 -11.40
C PHE A 15 0.63 -8.52 -12.78
N PHE A 16 0.74 -9.85 -12.84
CA PHE A 16 0.82 -10.60 -14.08
C PHE A 16 -0.35 -11.55 -14.31
N ASP A 17 -1.35 -11.58 -13.43
CA ASP A 17 -2.44 -12.56 -13.48
C ASP A 17 -3.26 -12.44 -14.78
N ASP A 18 -3.49 -11.20 -15.24
CA ASP A 18 -4.23 -10.89 -16.46
C ASP A 18 -3.32 -10.34 -17.59
N MET A 19 -2.00 -10.50 -17.48
CA MET A 19 -1.07 -9.93 -18.47
C MET A 19 -1.07 -10.76 -19.75
N LEU A 20 -1.56 -10.15 -20.84
CA LEU A 20 -1.56 -10.74 -22.18
C LEU A 20 -0.16 -10.70 -22.81
N ALA A 21 0.12 -11.66 -23.69
CA ALA A 21 1.36 -11.67 -24.48
C ALA A 21 1.45 -10.46 -25.43
N GLU A 22 0.30 -10.05 -25.98
CA GLU A 22 0.17 -8.81 -26.75
C GLU A 22 -0.64 -7.79 -25.93
N PRO A 23 -0.14 -6.56 -25.75
CA PRO A 23 -0.84 -5.55 -24.97
C PRO A 23 -2.12 -5.10 -25.67
N ALA A 24 -3.19 -4.92 -24.88
CA ALA A 24 -4.41 -4.35 -25.40
C ALA A 24 -4.19 -2.91 -25.91
N PRO A 25 -4.97 -2.45 -26.92
CA PRO A 25 -4.91 -1.06 -27.36
C PRO A 25 -5.21 -0.08 -26.23
N LEU A 26 -4.57 1.09 -26.26
CA LEU A 26 -4.83 2.18 -25.32
C LEU A 26 -6.30 2.62 -25.39
N LYS A 27 -6.88 2.92 -24.23
CA LYS A 27 -8.25 3.41 -24.08
C LYS A 27 -8.27 4.63 -23.19
N ASP A 28 -9.18 5.54 -23.48
CA ASP A 28 -9.44 6.70 -22.63
C ASP A 28 -10.03 6.28 -21.28
N ILE A 29 -9.67 7.03 -20.23
CA ILE A 29 -10.25 6.87 -18.90
C ILE A 29 -11.40 7.87 -18.76
N HIS A 30 -12.64 7.38 -18.64
CA HIS A 30 -13.82 8.20 -18.45
C HIS A 30 -14.36 8.08 -17.02
N GLY A 31 -14.80 9.20 -16.43
CA GLY A 31 -15.49 9.20 -15.13
C GLY A 31 -14.59 8.87 -13.92
N ALA A 32 -13.27 9.00 -14.04
CA ALA A 32 -12.36 8.81 -12.91
C ALA A 32 -12.65 9.81 -11.79
N ARG A 33 -12.49 9.36 -10.55
CA ARG A 33 -12.60 10.21 -9.35
C ARG A 33 -11.21 10.51 -8.81
N ILE A 34 -11.05 11.72 -8.27
CA ILE A 34 -9.82 12.10 -7.58
C ILE A 34 -9.71 11.27 -6.30
N LEU A 35 -8.63 10.50 -6.16
CA LEU A 35 -8.32 9.73 -4.95
C LEU A 35 -7.70 10.64 -3.87
N ALA A 36 -6.78 11.51 -4.28
CA ALA A 36 -6.12 12.49 -3.43
C ALA A 36 -5.74 13.72 -4.25
N MET A 37 -5.83 14.90 -3.64
CA MET A 37 -5.34 16.15 -4.21
C MET A 37 -4.18 16.62 -3.35
N LEU A 38 -2.96 16.55 -3.89
CA LEU A 38 -1.73 16.81 -3.14
C LEU A 38 -1.08 18.08 -3.67
N GLY A 39 -0.54 18.90 -2.76
CA GLY A 39 0.22 20.09 -3.10
C GLY A 39 1.66 19.78 -3.54
N ASP A 40 2.54 20.76 -3.38
CA ASP A 40 3.95 20.62 -3.74
C ASP A 40 4.75 19.79 -2.74
N SER A 41 5.96 19.38 -3.14
CA SER A 41 6.94 18.70 -2.28
C SER A 41 6.48 17.35 -1.72
N VAL A 42 5.61 16.64 -2.45
CA VAL A 42 5.27 15.25 -2.15
C VAL A 42 6.47 14.34 -2.45
N THR A 43 7.11 13.81 -1.41
CA THR A 43 8.21 12.86 -1.54
C THR A 43 7.71 11.43 -1.71
N THR A 44 8.59 10.53 -2.13
CA THR A 44 8.28 9.10 -2.18
C THR A 44 7.97 8.49 -0.81
N ASP A 45 8.46 9.08 0.29
CA ASP A 45 8.12 8.65 1.65
C ASP A 45 6.69 9.05 2.04
N HIS A 46 6.13 10.12 1.47
CA HIS A 46 4.70 10.43 1.63
C HIS A 46 3.83 9.40 0.91
N ILE A 47 4.26 8.95 -0.28
CA ILE A 47 3.53 7.98 -1.10
C ILE A 47 3.66 6.55 -0.54
N SER A 48 4.87 6.17 -0.14
CA SER A 48 5.23 4.81 0.30
C SER A 48 6.18 4.90 1.51
N PRO A 49 5.63 5.04 2.72
CA PRO A 49 6.44 5.16 3.93
C PRO A 49 7.23 3.88 4.18
N ALA A 50 8.45 4.01 4.68
CA ALA A 50 9.28 2.85 5.04
C ALA A 50 9.26 2.50 6.54
N GLY A 51 8.70 3.40 7.37
CA GLY A 51 8.76 3.33 8.84
C GLY A 51 7.81 2.32 9.49
N SER A 52 7.61 2.49 10.81
CA SER A 52 6.80 1.59 11.64
C SER A 52 5.33 1.55 11.23
N ILE A 53 4.74 0.36 11.29
CA ILE A 53 3.31 0.15 11.02
C ILE A 53 2.52 0.43 12.31
N LYS A 54 1.56 1.36 12.28
CA LYS A 54 0.67 1.62 13.43
C LYS A 54 -0.38 0.51 13.58
N ALA A 55 -0.79 0.22 14.82
CA ALA A 55 -1.77 -0.82 15.14
C ALA A 55 -3.16 -0.58 14.53
N ASP A 56 -3.57 0.68 14.48
CA ASP A 56 -4.86 1.16 13.98
C ASP A 56 -4.85 1.45 12.47
N SER A 57 -3.70 1.36 11.80
CA SER A 57 -3.63 1.55 10.34
C SER A 57 -4.30 0.39 9.59
N PRO A 58 -4.66 0.58 8.31
CA PRO A 58 -5.14 -0.52 7.47
C PRO A 58 -4.18 -1.72 7.43
N ALA A 59 -2.87 -1.47 7.34
CA ALA A 59 -1.85 -2.51 7.37
C ALA A 59 -1.74 -3.21 8.73
N GLY A 60 -1.86 -2.45 9.83
CA GLY A 60 -1.86 -3.01 11.18
C GLY A 60 -3.05 -3.94 11.45
N ARG A 61 -4.26 -3.51 11.07
CA ARG A 61 -5.47 -4.34 11.17
C ARG A 61 -5.38 -5.60 10.32
N TYR A 62 -4.78 -5.52 9.13
CA TYR A 62 -4.49 -6.68 8.29
C TYR A 62 -3.51 -7.65 8.96
N LEU A 63 -2.40 -7.18 9.52
CA LEU A 63 -1.43 -8.04 10.20
C LEU A 63 -2.05 -8.74 11.42
N GLN A 64 -2.87 -8.02 12.20
CA GLN A 64 -3.64 -8.58 13.32
C GLN A 64 -4.63 -9.66 12.86
N SER A 65 -5.36 -9.44 11.76
CA SER A 65 -6.28 -10.44 11.24
C SER A 65 -5.58 -11.70 10.70
N ARG A 66 -4.27 -11.60 10.46
CA ARG A 66 -3.37 -12.72 10.13
C ARG A 66 -2.64 -13.30 11.34
N GLY A 67 -3.01 -12.90 12.57
CA GLY A 67 -2.43 -13.41 13.81
C GLY A 67 -1.06 -12.85 14.18
N VAL A 68 -0.60 -11.78 13.52
CA VAL A 68 0.68 -11.13 13.85
C VAL A 68 0.48 -10.20 15.04
N GLU A 69 1.28 -10.39 16.08
CA GLU A 69 1.26 -9.51 17.24
C GLU A 69 1.90 -8.15 16.93
N ARG A 70 1.46 -7.08 17.62
CA ARG A 70 1.93 -5.71 17.38
C ARG A 70 3.46 -5.57 17.44
N ARG A 71 4.12 -6.31 18.33
CA ARG A 71 5.59 -6.30 18.47
C ARG A 71 6.30 -6.85 17.22
N ASP A 72 5.62 -7.68 16.45
CA ASP A 72 6.16 -8.37 15.27
C ASP A 72 5.75 -7.71 13.95
N PHE A 73 5.05 -6.57 14.01
CA PHE A 73 4.67 -5.82 12.81
C PHE A 73 5.87 -5.43 11.95
N ASN A 74 6.97 -5.08 12.61
CA ASN A 74 8.17 -4.56 11.99
C ASN A 74 7.84 -3.26 11.19
N SER A 75 8.64 -2.92 10.17
CA SER A 75 8.45 -1.72 9.35
C SER A 75 7.81 -2.05 8.00
N TYR A 76 7.20 -1.05 7.33
CA TYR A 76 6.78 -1.19 5.94
C TYR A 76 7.94 -1.61 5.03
N GLY A 77 9.16 -1.12 5.28
CA GLY A 77 10.36 -1.52 4.56
C GLY A 77 10.65 -3.03 4.66
N SER A 78 10.44 -3.64 5.83
CA SER A 78 10.62 -5.08 6.03
C SER A 78 9.55 -5.95 5.35
N ARG A 79 8.39 -5.36 5.03
CA ARG A 79 7.22 -6.04 4.46
C ARG A 79 7.09 -5.84 2.95
N ARG A 80 8.12 -5.34 2.26
CA ARG A 80 8.11 -5.04 0.82
C ARG A 80 7.77 -6.23 -0.08
N GLY A 81 8.03 -7.46 0.38
CA GLY A 81 7.65 -8.69 -0.34
C GLY A 81 6.16 -9.03 -0.25
N ASN A 82 5.37 -8.30 0.55
CA ASN A 82 3.94 -8.51 0.71
C ASN A 82 3.16 -7.30 0.17
N HIS A 83 2.68 -7.43 -1.07
CA HIS A 83 1.93 -6.37 -1.74
C HIS A 83 0.65 -5.97 -0.97
N GLU A 84 0.03 -6.88 -0.20
CA GLU A 84 -1.15 -6.57 0.61
C GLU A 84 -0.86 -5.58 1.74
N VAL A 85 0.34 -5.68 2.36
CA VAL A 85 0.79 -4.71 3.36
C VAL A 85 1.15 -3.39 2.69
N MET A 86 1.86 -3.45 1.55
CA MET A 86 2.34 -2.26 0.86
C MET A 86 1.21 -1.39 0.31
N MET A 87 0.18 -1.98 -0.31
CA MET A 87 -1.00 -1.24 -0.78
C MET A 87 -1.74 -0.56 0.38
N ARG A 88 -1.79 -1.21 1.54
CA ARG A 88 -2.40 -0.65 2.76
C ARG A 88 -1.55 0.42 3.43
N GLY A 89 -0.26 0.50 3.08
CA GLY A 89 0.66 1.56 3.50
C GLY A 89 0.74 2.73 2.53
N THR A 90 0.20 2.60 1.31
CA THR A 90 0.21 3.68 0.32
C THR A 90 -0.56 4.89 0.84
N PHE A 91 0.07 6.07 0.79
CA PHE A 91 -0.44 7.32 1.37
C PHE A 91 -0.75 7.27 2.88
N ALA A 92 -0.20 6.30 3.62
CA ALA A 92 -0.41 6.17 5.07
C ALA A 92 0.55 7.04 5.92
N ASN A 93 1.35 7.88 5.28
CA ASN A 93 2.25 8.80 5.99
C ASN A 93 1.42 9.90 6.65
N ILE A 94 1.57 10.08 7.96
CA ILE A 94 0.83 11.09 8.74
C ILE A 94 1.18 12.54 8.37
N ARG A 95 2.20 12.76 7.55
CA ARG A 95 2.57 14.10 7.07
C ARG A 95 2.04 14.40 5.67
N ILE A 96 1.30 13.47 5.06
CA ILE A 96 0.70 13.72 3.76
C ILE A 96 -0.41 14.75 3.91
N ARG A 97 -0.36 15.80 3.09
CA ARG A 97 -1.40 16.84 3.04
C ARG A 97 -2.31 16.59 1.86
N ASN A 98 -3.57 16.32 2.15
CA ASN A 98 -4.60 16.13 1.13
C ASN A 98 -5.57 17.32 1.16
N GLU A 99 -5.51 18.15 0.13
CA GLU A 99 -6.33 19.36 -0.04
C GLU A 99 -7.83 19.05 -0.12
N MET A 100 -8.21 17.78 -0.35
CA MET A 100 -9.61 17.34 -0.29
C MET A 100 -10.16 17.30 1.14
N VAL A 101 -9.31 17.25 2.17
CA VAL A 101 -9.69 17.18 3.59
C VAL A 101 -8.86 18.15 4.44
N PRO A 102 -9.07 19.49 4.29
CA PRO A 102 -8.28 20.48 5.00
C PRO A 102 -8.31 20.30 6.53
N GLY A 103 -7.14 20.37 7.17
CA GLY A 103 -7.00 20.21 8.63
C GLY A 103 -7.03 18.78 9.14
N VAL A 104 -7.10 17.79 8.26
CA VAL A 104 -6.99 16.36 8.57
C VAL A 104 -5.60 15.88 8.14
N GLU A 105 -4.59 16.23 8.95
CA GLU A 105 -3.20 15.80 8.81
C GLU A 105 -2.78 15.03 10.08
#